data_AF-A0AAE8T3U8-F1
#
_entry.id   AF-A0AAE8T3U8-F1
#
_cell.length_a   1.000
_cell.length_b   1.000
_cell.length_c   1.000
_cell.angle_alpha   90.00
_cell.angle_beta   90.00
_cell.angle_gamma   90.00
#
_symmetry.space_group_name_H-M   'P 1'
#
loop_
_entity.id
_entity.type
_entity.pdbx_description
1 polymer ?
#
loop_
_entity_poly.entity_id
_entity_poly.type
_entity_poly.pdbx_seq_one_letter_code
_entity_poly.pdbx_strand_id
1 'polypeptide(L)'
;MFNLTRHSYHLVQGEVPYQDLKPFADEPMMIGCYLTTIVVALIPPLWHRPMTPKGLARDRIPATEPERRLAADANARSGMTGFVAAT
;
A
#
# COMPACT_ATOMS: atom_id res chain seq x y z
N MET A 1 7.04 -7.48 0.95
CA MET A 1 6.75 -7.80 -0.46
C MET A 1 5.35 -7.30 -0.77
N PHE A 2 5.18 -6.41 -1.75
CA PHE A 2 3.88 -5.82 -2.12
C PHE A 2 3.33 -6.51 -3.37
N ASN A 3 2.05 -6.93 -3.28
CA ASN A 3 1.19 -7.50 -4.34
C ASN A 3 1.51 -8.94 -4.82
N LEU A 4 1.43 -9.91 -3.91
CA LEU A 4 0.89 -11.21 -4.31
C LEU A 4 -0.62 -11.08 -4.26
N THR A 5 -1.27 -10.94 -5.40
CA THR A 5 -2.73 -10.75 -5.53
C THR A 5 -3.57 -11.76 -4.75
N ARG A 6 -3.04 -12.90 -4.30
CA ARG A 6 -3.76 -13.90 -3.46
C ARG A 6 -3.18 -14.07 -2.05
N HIS A 7 -2.07 -13.42 -1.72
CA HIS A 7 -1.37 -13.65 -0.45
C HIS A 7 -2.09 -13.06 0.75
N SER A 8 -2.66 -11.87 0.58
CA SER A 8 -3.54 -11.29 1.60
C SER A 8 -4.72 -12.24 1.88
N TYR A 9 -5.33 -12.81 0.83
CA TYR A 9 -6.45 -13.75 1.00
C TYR A 9 -6.02 -15.11 1.56
N HIS A 10 -4.79 -15.57 1.29
CA HIS A 10 -4.19 -16.73 1.97
C HIS A 10 -4.00 -16.52 3.47
N LEU A 11 -3.76 -15.28 3.93
CA LEU A 11 -3.64 -14.97 5.36
C LEU A 11 -5.01 -14.84 6.05
N VAL A 12 -6.05 -14.50 5.30
CA VAL A 12 -7.42 -14.35 5.80
C VAL A 12 -8.18 -15.68 5.78
N GLN A 13 -8.02 -16.47 4.72
CA GLN A 13 -8.66 -17.77 4.48
C GLN A 13 -7.68 -18.71 3.77
N GLY A 14 -6.69 -19.20 4.51
CA GLY A 14 -5.65 -20.09 3.97
C GLY A 14 -6.14 -21.50 3.62
N GLU A 15 -7.32 -21.89 4.11
CA GLU A 15 -7.91 -23.21 3.87
C GLU A 15 -8.53 -23.40 2.48
N VAL A 16 -8.75 -22.31 1.72
CA VAL A 16 -9.35 -22.42 0.39
C VAL A 16 -8.34 -22.87 -0.65
N PRO A 17 -8.74 -23.71 -1.62
CA PRO A 17 -7.86 -24.13 -2.70
C PRO A 17 -7.23 -22.96 -3.44
N TYR A 18 -6.01 -23.15 -3.96
CA TYR A 18 -5.25 -22.07 -4.58
C TYR A 18 -6.01 -21.35 -5.70
N GLN A 19 -6.77 -22.09 -6.52
CA GLN A 19 -7.58 -21.53 -7.60
C GLN A 19 -8.69 -20.59 -7.12
N ASP A 20 -9.21 -20.79 -5.90
CA ASP A 20 -10.36 -20.07 -5.35
C ASP A 20 -9.95 -18.82 -4.57
N LEU A 21 -8.65 -18.61 -4.38
CA LEU A 21 -8.16 -17.42 -3.71
C LEU A 21 -8.44 -16.16 -4.54
N LYS A 22 -9.07 -15.18 -3.90
CA LYS A 22 -9.48 -13.95 -4.55
C LYS A 22 -8.49 -12.81 -4.32
N PRO A 23 -8.27 -11.98 -5.34
CA PRO A 23 -7.59 -10.72 -5.13
C PRO A 23 -8.47 -9.68 -4.45
N PHE A 24 -7.90 -9.00 -3.46
CA PHE A 24 -8.50 -7.79 -2.93
C PHE A 24 -8.26 -6.66 -3.92
N ALA A 25 -9.28 -6.35 -4.72
CA ALA A 25 -9.22 -5.33 -5.77
C ALA A 25 -8.94 -3.93 -5.21
N ASP A 26 -9.29 -3.69 -3.95
CA ASP A 26 -9.11 -2.40 -3.28
C ASP A 26 -7.71 -2.25 -2.64
N GLU A 27 -6.84 -3.26 -2.73
CA GLU A 27 -5.48 -3.17 -2.20
C GLU A 27 -4.51 -2.50 -3.19
N PRO A 28 -3.49 -1.78 -2.68
CA PRO A 28 -2.48 -1.15 -3.53
C PRO A 28 -1.80 -2.16 -4.47
N MET A 29 -2.08 -2.03 -5.77
CA MET A 29 -1.45 -2.86 -6.79
C MET A 29 -0.02 -2.41 -7.12
N MET A 30 0.79 -3.37 -7.59
CA MET A 30 2.13 -3.18 -8.14
C MET A 30 2.16 -2.16 -9.28
N ILE A 31 3.32 -1.55 -9.45
CA ILE A 31 3.60 -0.64 -10.56
C ILE A 31 4.08 -1.52 -11.73
N GLY A 32 3.12 -2.03 -12.51
CA GLY A 32 3.39 -2.90 -13.66
C GLY A 32 3.76 -4.34 -13.26
N CYS A 33 4.70 -4.95 -13.98
CA CYS A 33 5.16 -6.30 -13.70
C CYS A 33 6.23 -6.33 -12.58
N TYR A 34 6.57 -7.54 -12.12
CA TYR A 34 7.49 -7.77 -10.99
C TYR A 34 8.84 -7.06 -11.17
N LEU A 35 9.47 -7.22 -12.34
CA LEU A 35 10.76 -6.62 -12.65
C LEU A 35 10.68 -5.09 -12.66
N THR A 36 9.64 -4.53 -13.29
CA THR A 36 9.42 -3.08 -13.32
C THR A 36 9.26 -2.51 -11.91
N THR A 37 8.47 -3.18 -11.06
CA THR A 37 8.28 -2.74 -9.67
C THR A 37 9.60 -2.76 -8.90
N ILE A 38 10.44 -3.80 -9.07
CA ILE A 38 11.75 -3.85 -8.41
C ILE A 38 12.61 -2.64 -8.82
N VAL A 39 12.74 -2.39 -10.12
CA VAL A 39 13.57 -1.28 -10.63
C VAL A 39 13.06 0.06 -10.11
N VAL A 40 11.75 0.28 -10.10
CA VAL A 40 11.15 1.52 -9.59
C VAL A 40 11.36 1.66 -8.07
N ALA A 41 11.23 0.58 -7.30
CA ALA A 41 11.41 0.59 -5.85
C ALA A 41 12.86 0.91 -5.42
N LEU A 42 13.85 0.61 -6.27
CA LEU A 42 15.26 0.92 -6.01
C LEU A 42 15.59 2.41 -6.20
N ILE A 43 14.70 3.19 -6.82
CA ILE A 43 14.92 4.61 -7.11
C ILE A 43 13.89 5.43 -6.30
N PRO A 44 14.25 5.97 -5.11
CA PRO A 44 13.32 6.62 -4.20
C PRO A 44 12.38 7.68 -4.84
N PRO A 45 12.85 8.61 -5.69
CA PRO A 45 11.95 9.59 -6.29
C PRO A 45 10.93 8.96 -7.27
N LEU A 46 11.30 7.87 -7.96
CA LEU A 46 10.39 7.15 -8.86
C LEU A 46 9.39 6.30 -8.11
N TRP A 47 9.76 5.76 -6.95
CA TRP A 47 8.87 5.01 -6.07
C TRP A 47 7.86 5.91 -5.35
N HIS A 48 8.33 7.03 -4.79
CA HIS A 48 7.47 7.91 -3.99
C HIS A 48 6.36 8.57 -4.81
N ARG A 49 6.59 8.87 -6.08
CA ARG A 49 5.62 9.55 -6.95
C ARG A 49 4.28 8.80 -7.08
N PRO A 50 4.24 7.50 -7.42
CA PRO A 50 3.00 6.71 -7.43
C PRO A 50 2.60 6.16 -6.06
N MET A 51 3.53 5.94 -5.12
CA MET A 51 3.21 5.29 -3.84
C MET A 51 2.64 6.24 -2.79
N THR A 52 3.12 7.49 -2.71
CA THR A 52 2.60 8.50 -1.78
C THR A 52 1.08 8.70 -1.89
N PRO A 53 0.48 8.94 -3.08
CA PRO A 53 -0.96 9.11 -3.19
C PRO A 53 -1.74 7.83 -2.82
N LYS A 54 -1.19 6.64 -3.07
CA LYS A 54 -1.81 5.36 -2.66
C LYS A 54 -1.80 5.20 -1.14
N GLY A 55 -0.72 5.59 -0.47
CA GLY A 55 -0.63 5.61 1.00
C GLY A 55 -1.68 6.54 1.61
N LEU A 56 -1.74 7.79 1.14
CA LEU A 56 -2.73 8.77 1.60
C LEU A 56 -4.18 8.35 1.33
N ALA A 57 -4.43 7.67 0.21
CA ALA A 57 -5.75 7.10 -0.08
C ALA A 57 -6.11 5.98 0.91
N ARG A 58 -5.14 5.14 1.28
CA ARG A 58 -5.32 4.06 2.26
C ARG A 58 -5.59 4.59 3.67
N ASP A 59 -4.95 5.69 4.06
CA ASP A 59 -5.19 6.35 5.36
C ASP A 59 -6.65 6.81 5.54
N ARG A 60 -7.40 6.95 4.44
CA ARG A 60 -8.79 7.43 4.45
C ARG A 60 -9.83 6.29 4.56
N ILE A 61 -9.49 5.03 4.28
CA ILE A 61 -10.50 3.95 4.12
C ILE A 61 -10.02 2.57 4.65
N PRO A 62 -10.80 1.89 5.50
CA PRO A 62 -11.85 2.39 6.41
C PRO A 62 -11.21 2.71 7.77
N ALA A 63 -10.55 3.88 7.88
CA ALA A 63 -9.88 4.27 9.12
C ALA A 63 -10.85 4.95 10.08
N THR A 64 -10.87 4.51 11.34
CA THR A 64 -11.50 5.20 12.47
C THR A 64 -10.75 6.50 12.80
N GLU A 65 -11.37 7.40 13.57
CA GLU A 65 -10.72 8.66 13.97
C GLU A 65 -9.37 8.47 14.70
N PRO A 66 -9.22 7.52 15.64
CA PRO A 66 -7.92 7.22 16.24
C PRO A 66 -6.88 6.74 15.21
N GLU A 67 -7.26 5.89 14.26
CA GLU A 67 -6.37 5.38 13.21
C GLU A 67 -5.92 6.49 12.26
N ARG A 68 -6.81 7.43 11.92
CA ARG A 68 -6.47 8.62 11.13
C ARG A 68 -5.44 9.51 11.83
N ARG A 69 -5.57 9.69 13.15
CA ARG A 69 -4.59 10.46 13.95
C ARG A 69 -3.22 9.78 13.96
N LEU A 70 -3.18 8.46 14.14
CA LEU A 70 -1.94 7.69 14.07
C LEU A 70 -1.27 7.80 12.69
N ALA A 71 -2.05 7.73 11.62
CA ALA A 71 -1.55 7.92 10.25
C ALA A 71 -1.01 9.35 10.04
N ALA A 72 -1.71 10.37 10.52
CA ALA A 72 -1.29 11.78 10.44
C ALA A 72 0.04 12.01 11.20
N ASP A 73 0.20 11.46 12.40
CA ASP A 73 1.43 11.55 13.19
C ASP A 73 2.59 10.81 12.50
N ALA A 74 2.33 9.64 11.90
CA ALA A 74 3.32 8.89 11.13
C ALA A 74 3.74 9.66 9.87
N ASN A 75 2.80 10.28 9.16
CA ASN A 75 3.04 11.12 7.98
C ASN A 75 3.92 12.32 8.34
N ALA A 76 3.63 13.01 9.46
CA ALA A 76 4.45 14.12 9.96
C ALA A 76 5.89 13.69 10.33
N ARG A 77 6.05 12.52 10.97
CA ARG A 77 7.37 11.99 11.36
C ARG A 77 8.20 11.47 10.19
N SER A 78 7.58 11.17 9.05
CA SER A 78 8.26 10.57 7.90
C SER A 78 9.30 11.49 7.25
N GLY A 79 9.18 12.81 7.41
CA GLY A 79 10.03 13.81 6.75
C GLY A 79 9.88 13.84 5.21
N MET A 80 8.97 13.03 4.65
CA MET A 80 8.71 12.99 3.22
C MET A 80 7.75 14.11 2.84
N THR A 81 8.18 15.02 1.96
CA THR A 81 7.40 16.20 1.55
C THR A 81 5.96 15.86 1.13
N GLY A 82 5.76 14.75 0.43
CA GLY A 82 4.44 14.34 -0.04
C GLY A 82 3.48 13.84 1.06
N PHE A 83 4.01 13.30 2.16
CA PHE A 83 3.19 12.90 3.32
C PHE A 83 3.02 14.05 4.31
N VAL A 84 4.07 14.84 4.54
CA VAL A 84 4.03 16.03 5.42
C VAL A 84 3.04 17.07 4.91
N ALA A 85 2.92 17.27 3.59
CA ALA A 85 1.96 18.21 3.02
C ALA A 85 0.49 17.78 3.13
N ALA A 86 0.23 16.54 3.54
CA ALA A 86 -1.11 15.95 3.65
C ALA A 86 -1.60 15.77 5.09
N THR A 87 -0.74 16.04 6.07
CA THR A 87 -1.08 16.19 7.50
C THR A 87 -1.67 17.57 7.75
#